data_AF-A0A969CZR8-F1
#
_entry.id   AF-A0A969CZR8-F1
#
_cell.length_a   1.000
_cell.length_b   1.000
_cell.length_c   1.000
_cell.angle_alpha   90.00
_cell.angle_beta   90.00
_cell.angle_gamma   90.00
#
_symmetry.space_group_name_H-M   'P 1'
#
loop_
_entity.id
_entity.type
_entity.pdbx_description
1 polymer ?
#
loop_
_entity_poly.entity_id
_entity_poly.type
_entity_poly.pdbx_seq_one_letter_code
_entity_poly.pdbx_strand_id
1 'polypeptide(L)' 'HLHGHHFQVVAVNGTRVKGAVRDTELVPVGGSVTLAFDAGNPGKWMFHCHNLYHMQSGMMTQVRYL' A
#
# COMPACT_ATOMS: atom_id res chain seq x y z
N HIS A 1 -1.00 -1.76 -3.78
CA HIS A 1 -1.03 -0.52 -4.57
C HIS A 1 -2.02 0.43 -3.94
N LEU A 2 -1.64 1.67 -3.70
CA LEU A 2 -2.50 2.72 -3.15
C LEU A 2 -2.71 3.83 -4.18
N HIS A 3 -3.96 4.09 -4.53
CA HIS A 3 -4.31 5.16 -5.46
C HIS A 3 -4.05 6.54 -4.85
N GLY A 4 -3.71 7.51 -5.70
CA GLY A 4 -3.59 8.93 -5.34
C GLY A 4 -2.39 9.29 -4.46
N HIS A 5 -1.53 8.33 -4.13
CA HIS A 5 -0.41 8.49 -3.19
C HIS A 5 0.84 7.74 -3.67
N HIS A 6 1.99 8.31 -3.34
CA HIS A 6 3.20 7.52 -3.13
C HIS A 6 3.33 7.27 -1.62
N PHE A 7 3.94 6.15 -1.26
CA PHE A 7 4.30 5.81 0.11
C PHE A 7 5.78 5.45 0.19
N GLN A 8 6.37 5.62 1.37
CA GLN A 8 7.67 5.05 1.71
C GLN A 8 7.51 3.68 2.38
N VAL A 9 8.32 2.71 1.98
CA VAL A 9 8.48 1.46 2.74
C VAL A 9 9.37 1.72 3.96
N VAL A 10 8.80 1.60 5.16
CA VAL A 10 9.49 1.93 6.43
C VAL A 10 9.87 0.71 7.26
N ALA A 11 9.24 -0.44 7.02
CA ALA A 11 9.66 -1.71 7.58
C ALA A 11 9.24 -2.90 6.70
N VAL A 12 10.02 -3.98 6.73
CA VAL A 12 9.68 -5.29 6.14
C VAL A 12 9.84 -6.33 7.22
N ASN A 13 8.79 -7.12 7.48
CA ASN A 13 8.75 -8.13 8.54
C ASN A 13 9.21 -7.59 9.92
N GLY A 14 8.79 -6.36 10.25
CA GLY A 14 9.14 -5.68 11.51
C GLY A 14 10.52 -5.01 11.53
N THR A 15 11.40 -5.32 10.58
CA THR A 15 12.73 -4.68 10.48
C THR A 15 12.62 -3.34 9.78
N ARG A 16 13.01 -2.26 10.47
CA ARG A 16 13.01 -0.90 9.90
C ARG A 16 13.98 -0.78 8.73
N VAL A 17 13.54 -0.09 7.69
CA VAL A 17 14.33 0.21 6.49
C VAL A 17 14.06 1.64 6.03
N LYS A 18 15.02 2.24 5.33
CA LYS A 18 14.79 3.47 4.56
C LYS A 18 14.49 3.08 3.11
N GLY A 19 13.33 2.48 2.90
CA GLY A 19 12.93 1.90 1.63
C GLY A 19 12.54 2.94 0.58
N ALA A 20 12.29 2.46 -0.64
CA ALA A 20 11.89 3.28 -1.78
C ALA A 20 10.52 3.95 -1.58
N VAL A 21 10.33 5.07 -2.29
CA VAL A 21 9.05 5.79 -2.40
C VAL A 21 8.36 5.39 -3.70
N ARG A 22 7.14 4.85 -3.61
CA ARG A 22 6.36 4.28 -4.74
C ARG A 22 4.91 4.07 -4.34
N ASP A 23 4.04 3.77 -5.29
CA ASP A 23 2.62 3.49 -5.07
C ASP A 23 2.29 1.99 -4.93
N THR A 24 3.24 1.11 -5.23
CA THR A 24 3.06 -0.34 -5.25
C THR A 24 4.27 -1.04 -4.64
N GLU A 25 4.04 -2.02 -3.76
CA GLU A 25 5.09 -2.85 -3.20
C GLU A 25 4.66 -4.31 -3.11
N LEU A 26 5.63 -5.20 -3.31
CA LEU A 26 5.44 -6.64 -3.14
C LEU A 26 5.49 -7.00 -1.65
N VAL A 27 4.42 -7.61 -1.14
CA VAL A 27 4.39 -8.15 0.22
C VAL A 27 4.95 -9.58 0.22
N PRO A 28 5.95 -9.92 1.05
CA PRO A 28 6.45 -11.28 1.16
C PRO A 28 5.35 -12.25 1.59
N VAL A 29 5.42 -13.49 1.10
CA VAL A 29 4.49 -14.56 1.54
C VAL A 29 4.64 -14.79 3.05
N GLY A 30 3.52 -14.76 3.78
CA GLY A 30 3.52 -14.88 5.25
C GLY A 30 4.16 -13.70 5.98
N GLY A 31 4.49 -12.63 5.27
CA GLY A 31 5.17 -11.45 5.79
C GLY A 31 4.31 -10.21 5.84
N SER A 32 4.96 -9.09 6.16
CA SER A 32 4.32 -7.78 6.24
C SER A 32 5.25 -6.68 5.73
N VAL A 33 4.64 -5.60 5.24
CA VAL A 33 5.34 -4.36 4.88
C VAL A 33 4.62 -3.22 5.59
N THR A 34 5.37 -2.37 6.28
CA THR A 34 4.85 -1.12 6.85
C THR A 34 5.11 0.02 5.90
N LEU A 35 4.07 0.78 5.58
CA LEU A 35 4.08 1.88 4.63
C LEU A 35 3.76 3.19 5.36
N ALA A 36 4.42 4.28 4.99
CA ALA A 36 4.09 5.63 5.42
C ALA A 36 3.71 6.48 4.19
N PHE A 37 2.58 7.17 4.23
CA PHE A 37 2.14 8.07 3.17
C PHE A 37 1.57 9.35 3.77
N ASP A 38 1.68 10.46 3.03
CA ASP A 38 1.09 11.73 3.42
C ASP A 38 -0.38 11.77 3.01
N ALA A 39 -1.29 11.94 3.98
CA ALA A 39 -2.73 12.03 3.75
C ALA A 39 -3.15 13.46 3.28
N GLY A 40 -2.44 14.01 2.30
CA GLY A 40 -2.63 15.38 1.79
C GLY A 40 -3.68 15.53 0.68
N ASN A 41 -4.31 14.43 0.26
CA ASN A 41 -5.25 14.40 -0.87
C ASN A 41 -6.62 13.84 -0.44
N PRO A 42 -7.50 14.62 0.21
CA PRO A 42 -8.76 14.11 0.80
C PRO A 42 -9.63 13.33 -0.18
N GLY A 43 -10.23 12.22 0.27
CA GLY A 43 -11.07 11.40 -0.60
C GLY A 43 -11.22 9.93 -0.17
N LYS A 44 -11.66 9.12 -1.13
CA LYS A 44 -11.74 7.66 -1.03
C LYS A 44 -10.82 7.06 -2.08
N TRP A 45 -9.75 6.41 -1.64
CA TRP A 45 -8.72 5.88 -2.51
C TRP A 45 -8.72 4.36 -2.49
N MET A 46 -8.67 3.76 -3.66
CA MET A 46 -8.60 2.31 -3.76
C MET A 46 -7.23 1.81 -3.27
N PHE A 47 -7.26 0.80 -2.41
CA PHE A 47 -6.09 0.09 -1.96
C PHE A 47 -6.27 -1.40 -2.25
N HIS A 48 -5.46 -1.94 -3.14
CA HIS A 48 -5.68 -3.30 -3.64
C HIS A 48 -4.39 -3.98 -4.09
N CYS A 49 -4.48 -5.28 -4.32
CA CYS A 49 -3.45 -6.01 -5.02
C CYS A 49 -3.34 -5.54 -6.46
N HIS A 50 -2.12 -5.30 -6.95
CA HIS A 50 -1.92 -4.95 -8.36
C HIS A 50 -1.79 -6.16 -9.29
N ASN A 51 -2.06 -7.37 -8.78
CA ASN A 51 -2.36 -8.54 -9.58
C ASN A 51 -3.85 -8.54 -9.91
N LEU A 52 -4.19 -8.45 -11.20
CA LEU A 52 -5.56 -8.28 -11.67
C LEU A 52 -6.48 -9.42 -11.20
N TYR A 53 -6.01 -10.66 -11.20
CA TYR A 53 -6.79 -11.82 -10.76
C TYR A 53 -7.16 -11.70 -9.28
N HIS A 54 -6.20 -11.32 -8.42
CA HIS A 54 -6.45 -11.12 -6.99
C HIS A 54 -7.36 -9.92 -6.70
N MET A 55 -7.22 -8.83 -7.47
CA MET A 55 -8.09 -7.68 -7.36
C MET A 55 -9.54 -8.07 -7.67
N GLN A 56 -9.77 -8.78 -8.78
CA GLN A 56 -11.09 -9.23 -9.22
C GLN A 56 -11.70 -10.27 -8.27
N SER A 57 -10.86 -11.07 -7.60
CA SER A 57 -11.33 -12.02 -6.58
C SER A 57 -11.59 -11.39 -5.21
N GLY A 58 -11.46 -10.06 -5.08
CA GLY A 58 -11.90 -9.30 -3.89
C GLY A 58 -10.77 -8.79 -3.00
N MET A 59 -9.49 -8.93 -3.38
CA MET A 59 -8.36 -8.37 -2.60
C MET A 59 -8.22 -6.85 -2.84
N MET A 60 -9.25 -6.13 -2.40
CA MET A 60 -9.41 -4.69 -2.55
C MET A 60 -10.13 -4.09 -1.33
N THR A 61 -9.76 -2.87 -0.97
CA THR A 61 -10.42 -2.06 0.06
C THR A 61 -10.25 -0.57 -0.26
N GLN A 62 -10.72 0.31 0.63
CA GLN A 62 -10.60 1.75 0.52
C GLN A 62 -9.85 2.34 1.70
N VAL A 63 -8.98 3.31 1.43
CA VAL A 63 -8.47 4.27 2.40
C VAL A 63 -9.33 5.53 2.30
N ARG A 64 -9.93 5.96 3.41
CA ARG A 64 -10.81 7.14 3.45
C ARG A 64 -10.37 8.09 4.56
N TYR A 65 -10.19 9.36 4.20
CA TYR A 65 -10.01 10.47 5.12
C TYR A 65 -10.58 11.75 4.51
N LEU A 66 -10.97 12.68 5.40
CA LEU A 66 -11.51 14.00 5.08
C LEU A 66 -10.56 15.07 5.59
#